data_AF-A0A2A2N2M7-F1
#
_entry.id   AF-A0A2A2N2M7-F1
#
_cell.length_a   1.000
_cell.length_b   1.000
_cell.length_c   1.000
_cell.angle_alpha   90.00
_cell.angle_beta   90.00
_cell.angle_gamma   90.00
#
_symmetry.space_group_name_H-M   'P 1'
#
loop_
_entity.id
_entity.type
_entity.pdbx_description
1 polymer ?
#
loop_
_entity_poly.entity_id
_entity_poly.type
_entity_poly.pdbx_seq_one_letter_code
_entity_poly.pdbx_strand_id
1 'polypeptide(L)'
;MWSWLAIGLSGLYSVLGARQANPTQSLAFKIFTLLLLLILALTEGASAVPTYWIAGGLLVSVFADTLHSFKSRKPLYFAGYLLAQILYSKSFWVQLNGEIVWWLLALLLAASVVAFFLLLPQLDSMVFPVVIMGIMLVQLAWAAGEVWLQVPSFANALGFSGTLVMIYSALAYAIHGYRKPMKHAYVWVSGSYFLAHALIVASIIY
;
A
#
# COMPACT_ATOMS: atom_id res chain seq x y z
N MET A 1 -15.07 12.42 11.30
CA MET A 1 -13.88 12.98 11.98
C MET A 1 -13.34 12.05 13.08
N TRP A 2 -14.18 11.52 13.98
CA TRP A 2 -13.75 10.58 15.04
C TRP A 2 -13.16 9.25 14.53
N SER A 3 -13.65 8.76 13.39
CA SER A 3 -13.16 7.53 12.74
C SER A 3 -11.69 7.63 12.31
N TRP A 4 -11.28 8.77 11.73
CA TRP A 4 -9.89 9.03 11.34
C TRP A 4 -8.95 9.14 12.54
N LEU A 5 -9.42 9.69 13.67
CA LEU A 5 -8.67 9.72 14.92
C LEU A 5 -8.48 8.30 15.50
N ALA A 6 -9.51 7.46 15.45
CA ALA A 6 -9.41 6.07 15.90
C ALA A 6 -8.42 5.26 15.04
N ILE A 7 -8.44 5.45 13.72
CA ILE A 7 -7.49 4.83 12.78
C ILE A 7 -6.07 5.33 13.04
N GLY A 8 -5.89 6.65 13.21
CA GLY A 8 -4.59 7.26 13.50
C GLY A 8 -3.99 6.78 14.82
N LEU A 9 -4.79 6.75 15.89
CA LEU A 9 -4.36 6.25 17.20
C LEU A 9 -4.06 4.75 17.16
N SER A 10 -4.90 3.94 16.51
CA SER A 10 -4.65 2.51 16.34
C SER A 10 -3.38 2.23 15.53
N GLY A 11 -3.15 2.99 14.46
CA GLY A 11 -1.94 2.90 13.64
C GLY A 11 -0.69 3.26 14.43
N LEU A 12 -0.73 4.36 15.20
CA LEU A 12 0.36 4.78 16.09
C LEU A 12 0.67 3.73 17.16
N TYR A 13 -0.36 3.14 17.78
CA TYR A 13 -0.17 2.06 18.76
C TYR A 13 0.38 0.78 18.15
N SER A 14 0.01 0.43 16.91
CA SER A 14 0.60 -0.74 16.22
C SER A 14 2.10 -0.58 16.00
N VAL A 15 2.51 0.65 15.68
CA VAL A 15 3.89 1.05 15.41
C VAL A 15 4.71 1.16 16.70
N LEU A 16 4.12 1.72 17.77
CA LEU A 16 4.75 1.84 19.08
C LEU A 16 4.81 0.49 19.83
N GLY A 17 3.80 -0.36 19.68
CA GLY A 17 3.74 -1.70 20.28
C GLY A 17 4.81 -2.65 19.75
N ALA A 18 5.19 -2.53 18.48
CA ALA A 18 6.33 -3.27 17.93
C ALA A 18 7.67 -2.87 18.55
N ARG A 19 7.78 -1.63 19.05
CA ARG A 19 8.96 -1.14 19.77
C ARG A 19 9.12 -1.82 21.14
N GLN A 20 8.04 -2.39 21.72
CA GLN A 20 8.01 -3.00 23.05
C GLN A 20 8.13 -4.54 23.07
N ALA A 21 8.66 -5.15 21.99
CA ALA A 21 9.04 -6.57 21.93
C ALA A 21 7.92 -7.64 21.92
N ASN A 22 6.64 -7.27 21.77
CA ASN A 22 5.54 -8.23 21.58
C ASN A 22 5.03 -8.26 20.13
N PRO A 23 5.53 -9.17 19.27
CA PRO A 23 5.17 -9.23 17.85
C PRO A 23 3.68 -9.53 17.62
N THR A 24 3.05 -10.28 18.53
CA THR A 24 1.61 -10.62 18.48
C THR A 24 0.71 -9.42 18.71
N GLN A 25 1.08 -8.52 19.63
CA GLN A 25 0.32 -7.30 19.91
C GLN A 25 0.41 -6.32 18.74
N SER A 26 1.58 -6.15 18.13
CA SER A 26 1.72 -5.29 16.95
C SER A 26 0.89 -5.79 15.77
N LEU A 27 0.83 -7.11 15.55
CA LEU A 27 -0.06 -7.69 14.53
C LEU A 27 -1.54 -7.43 14.85
N ALA A 28 -1.98 -7.65 16.09
CA ALA A 28 -3.37 -7.45 16.47
C ALA A 28 -3.83 -6.02 16.16
N PHE A 29 -2.99 -5.03 16.50
CA PHE A 29 -3.28 -3.64 16.18
C PHE A 29 -3.20 -3.35 14.68
N LYS A 30 -2.28 -3.97 13.93
CA LYS A 30 -2.20 -3.82 12.47
C LYS A 30 -3.47 -4.30 11.78
N ILE A 31 -3.95 -5.48 12.13
CA ILE A 31 -5.20 -6.05 11.62
C ILE A 31 -6.38 -5.16 12.03
N PHE A 32 -6.40 -4.71 13.28
CA PHE A 32 -7.45 -3.83 13.77
C PHE A 32 -7.51 -2.51 12.99
N THR A 33 -6.37 -1.87 12.68
CA THR A 33 -6.34 -0.66 11.86
C THR A 33 -6.88 -0.91 10.45
N LEU A 34 -6.53 -2.02 9.82
CA LEU A 34 -7.03 -2.39 8.49
C LEU A 34 -8.53 -2.71 8.50
N LEU A 35 -9.03 -3.37 9.55
CA LEU A 35 -10.46 -3.63 9.71
C LEU A 35 -11.25 -2.35 9.94
N LEU A 36 -10.71 -1.38 10.69
CA LEU A 36 -11.35 -0.07 10.84
C LEU A 36 -11.42 0.66 9.50
N LEU A 37 -10.36 0.60 8.69
CA LEU A 37 -10.36 1.16 7.33
C LEU A 37 -11.37 0.46 6.42
N LEU A 38 -11.52 -0.86 6.54
CA LEU A 38 -12.52 -1.63 5.79
C LEU A 38 -13.94 -1.22 6.17
N ILE A 39 -14.24 -1.13 7.47
CA ILE A 39 -15.55 -0.69 7.94
C ILE A 39 -15.84 0.72 7.42
N LEU A 40 -14.88 1.63 7.54
CA LEU A 40 -15.01 3.00 7.06
C LEU A 40 -15.31 3.06 5.55
N ALA A 41 -14.59 2.27 4.74
CA ALA A 41 -14.79 2.19 3.30
C ALA A 41 -16.20 1.67 2.95
N LEU A 42 -16.75 0.74 3.72
CA LEU A 42 -18.08 0.18 3.49
C LEU A 42 -19.23 1.06 4.01
N THR A 43 -18.99 1.88 5.04
CA THR A 43 -20.03 2.74 5.62
C THR A 43 -20.10 4.11 4.98
N GLU A 44 -18.95 4.72 4.68
CA GLU A 44 -18.85 6.10 4.17
C GLU A 44 -18.51 6.14 2.67
N GLY A 45 -17.95 5.06 2.12
CA GLY A 45 -17.66 5.00 0.69
C GLY A 45 -18.95 4.96 -0.11
N ALA A 46 -18.96 5.64 -1.26
CA ALA A 46 -20.07 5.56 -2.19
C ALA A 46 -20.34 4.08 -2.58
N SER A 47 -21.61 3.69 -2.71
CA SER A 47 -22.04 2.36 -3.18
C SER A 47 -21.74 2.17 -4.67
N ALA A 48 -20.46 2.19 -5.02
CA ALA A 48 -19.93 2.17 -6.36
C ALA A 48 -18.94 1.02 -6.52
N VAL A 49 -18.77 0.56 -7.77
CA VAL A 49 -17.87 -0.55 -8.12
C VAL A 49 -16.43 -0.37 -7.58
N PRO A 50 -15.80 0.83 -7.62
CA PRO A 50 -14.45 1.03 -7.08
C PRO A 50 -14.32 0.76 -5.58
N THR A 51 -15.34 1.11 -4.80
CA THR A 51 -15.37 0.92 -3.33
C THR A 51 -15.25 -0.56 -2.96
N TYR A 52 -15.95 -1.45 -3.68
CA TYR A 52 -15.88 -2.89 -3.44
C TYR A 52 -14.51 -3.48 -3.77
N TRP A 53 -13.83 -2.97 -4.80
CA TRP A 53 -12.47 -3.40 -5.13
C TRP A 53 -11.46 -2.97 -4.07
N ILE A 54 -11.60 -1.75 -3.52
CA ILE A 54 -10.76 -1.28 -2.40
C ILE A 54 -11.04 -2.09 -1.13
N ALA A 55 -12.31 -2.35 -0.81
CA ALA A 55 -12.68 -3.20 0.32
C ALA A 55 -12.11 -4.63 0.17
N GLY A 56 -12.18 -5.20 -1.04
CA GLY A 56 -11.54 -6.48 -1.37
C GLY A 56 -10.02 -6.43 -1.17
N GLY A 57 -9.35 -5.36 -1.62
CA GLY A 57 -7.92 -5.15 -1.42
C GLY A 57 -7.55 -5.12 0.06
N LEU A 58 -8.33 -4.43 0.89
CA LEU A 58 -8.13 -4.36 2.34
C LEU A 58 -8.29 -5.73 3.02
N LEU A 59 -9.31 -6.50 2.64
CA LEU A 59 -9.50 -7.86 3.14
C LEU A 59 -8.30 -8.74 2.80
N VAL A 60 -7.84 -8.69 1.57
CA VAL A 60 -6.67 -9.46 1.13
C VAL A 60 -5.40 -9.01 1.85
N SER A 61 -5.22 -7.70 2.09
CA SER A 61 -4.11 -7.19 2.92
C SER A 61 -4.15 -7.75 4.34
N VAL A 62 -5.33 -7.87 4.96
CA VAL A 62 -5.49 -8.50 6.30
C VAL A 62 -5.07 -9.98 6.24
N PHE A 63 -5.51 -10.72 5.22
CA PHE A 63 -5.08 -12.11 5.01
C PHE A 63 -3.57 -12.24 4.75
N ALA A 64 -2.98 -11.33 3.97
CA ALA A 64 -1.54 -11.32 3.72
C ALA A 64 -0.74 -11.04 5.00
N ASP A 65 -1.18 -10.07 5.82
CA ASP A 65 -0.52 -9.68 7.07
C ASP A 65 -0.62 -10.77 8.16
N THR A 66 -1.76 -11.46 8.25
CA THR A 66 -1.92 -12.63 9.12
C THR A 66 -0.94 -13.74 8.70
N LEU A 67 -0.93 -14.12 7.42
CA LEU A 67 -0.03 -15.15 6.89
C LEU A 67 1.46 -14.79 7.07
N HIS A 68 1.81 -13.52 6.90
CA HIS A 68 3.18 -13.03 7.12
C HIS A 68 3.64 -13.28 8.56
N SER A 69 2.77 -13.04 9.53
CA SER A 69 3.13 -13.13 10.94
C SER A 69 3.08 -14.53 11.53
N PHE A 70 2.25 -15.42 10.96
CA PHE A 70 2.34 -16.85 11.26
C PHE A 70 3.61 -17.51 10.68
N LYS A 71 4.55 -16.71 10.12
CA LYS A 71 5.75 -17.19 9.41
C LYS A 71 5.41 -18.29 8.40
N SER A 72 4.24 -18.17 7.76
CA SER A 72 3.81 -19.09 6.73
C SER A 72 4.77 -19.05 5.54
N ARG A 73 4.60 -19.97 4.58
CA ARG A 73 5.46 -20.08 3.40
C ARG A 73 5.66 -18.70 2.74
N LYS A 74 6.93 -18.26 2.62
CA LYS A 74 7.33 -16.99 1.98
C LYS A 74 6.55 -16.62 0.70
N PRO A 75 6.33 -17.53 -0.28
CA PRO A 75 5.59 -17.18 -1.48
C PRO A 75 4.10 -16.86 -1.25
N LEU A 76 3.48 -17.37 -0.18
CA LEU A 76 2.05 -17.28 0.02
C LEU A 76 1.62 -15.87 0.46
N TYR A 77 2.28 -15.29 1.47
CA TYR A 77 1.98 -13.91 1.87
C TYR A 77 2.44 -12.91 0.81
N PHE A 78 3.52 -13.21 0.06
CA PHE A 78 3.95 -12.39 -1.07
C PHE A 78 2.87 -12.33 -2.17
N ALA A 79 2.30 -13.48 -2.55
CA ALA A 79 1.18 -13.54 -3.48
C ALA A 79 -0.04 -12.78 -2.95
N GLY A 80 -0.31 -12.82 -1.64
CA GLY A 80 -1.35 -12.03 -0.99
C GLY A 80 -1.17 -10.53 -1.18
N TYR A 81 0.04 -10.00 -0.96
CA TYR A 81 0.31 -8.57 -1.18
C TYR A 81 0.16 -8.16 -2.66
N LEU A 82 0.60 -9.00 -3.60
CA LEU A 82 0.40 -8.75 -5.02
C LEU A 82 -1.08 -8.73 -5.38
N LEU A 83 -1.86 -9.67 -4.85
CA LEU A 83 -3.29 -9.75 -5.10
C LEU A 83 -4.02 -8.52 -4.53
N ALA A 84 -3.62 -8.03 -3.35
CA ALA A 84 -4.16 -6.78 -2.79
C ALA A 84 -3.88 -5.58 -3.72
N GLN A 85 -2.66 -5.47 -4.25
CA GLN A 85 -2.29 -4.40 -5.18
C GLN A 85 -3.06 -4.47 -6.50
N ILE A 86 -3.32 -5.68 -7.02
CA ILE A 86 -4.14 -5.88 -8.22
C ILE A 86 -5.58 -5.44 -7.97
N LEU A 87 -6.15 -5.74 -6.80
CA LEU A 87 -7.50 -5.31 -6.44
C LEU A 87 -7.59 -3.79 -6.33
N TYR A 88 -6.62 -3.15 -5.67
CA TYR A 88 -6.54 -1.68 -5.66
C TYR A 88 -6.36 -1.12 -7.06
N SER A 89 -5.53 -1.73 -7.90
CA SER A 89 -5.34 -1.17 -9.23
C SER A 89 -6.61 -1.30 -10.07
N LYS A 90 -7.32 -2.42 -9.94
CA LYS A 90 -8.61 -2.62 -10.61
C LYS A 90 -9.64 -1.58 -10.18
N SER A 91 -9.62 -1.13 -8.92
CA SER A 91 -10.53 -0.07 -8.45
C SER A 91 -10.31 1.24 -9.22
N PHE A 92 -9.06 1.59 -9.54
CA PHE A 92 -8.73 2.78 -10.34
C PHE A 92 -8.98 2.56 -11.83
N TRP A 93 -8.64 1.40 -12.39
CA TRP A 93 -8.88 1.11 -13.81
C TRP A 93 -10.34 1.20 -14.22
N VAL A 94 -11.27 0.75 -13.37
CA VAL A 94 -12.70 0.80 -13.66
C VAL A 94 -13.25 2.24 -13.71
N GLN A 95 -12.51 3.22 -13.20
CA GLN A 95 -12.89 4.62 -13.22
C GLN A 95 -12.43 5.35 -14.50
N LEU A 96 -11.51 4.76 -15.26
CA LEU A 96 -10.95 5.38 -16.46
C LEU A 96 -11.93 5.28 -17.63
N ASN A 97 -12.21 6.41 -18.26
CA ASN A 97 -13.12 6.51 -19.42
C ASN A 97 -12.57 7.54 -20.43
N GLY A 98 -11.33 7.35 -20.88
CA GLY A 98 -10.68 8.30 -21.77
C GLY A 98 -9.33 7.83 -22.30
N GLU A 99 -8.64 8.75 -22.96
CA GLU A 99 -7.29 8.54 -23.48
C GLU A 99 -6.26 8.37 -22.36
N ILE A 100 -5.28 7.52 -22.61
CA ILE A 100 -4.25 7.12 -21.67
C ILE A 100 -3.03 8.02 -21.82
N VAL A 101 -2.50 8.50 -20.69
CA VAL A 101 -1.39 9.45 -20.65
C VAL A 101 -0.03 8.74 -20.49
N TRP A 102 0.62 8.47 -21.62
CA TRP A 102 1.87 7.70 -21.65
C TRP A 102 3.07 8.36 -20.95
N TRP A 103 3.10 9.68 -20.78
CA TRP A 103 4.24 10.35 -20.14
C TRP A 103 4.33 10.03 -18.64
N LEU A 104 3.19 9.84 -17.96
CA LEU A 104 3.17 9.48 -16.54
C LEU A 104 3.76 8.08 -16.33
N LEU A 105 3.36 7.13 -17.18
CA LEU A 105 3.92 5.78 -17.17
C LEU A 105 5.43 5.82 -17.42
N ALA A 106 5.89 6.60 -18.40
CA ALA A 106 7.32 6.75 -18.69
C ALA A 106 8.09 7.32 -17.49
N LEU A 107 7.55 8.32 -16.81
CA LEU A 107 8.15 8.92 -15.61
C LEU A 107 8.24 7.90 -14.46
N LEU A 108 7.16 7.16 -14.19
CA LEU A 108 7.13 6.14 -13.14
C LEU A 108 8.13 5.01 -13.44
N LEU A 109 8.18 4.53 -14.69
CA LEU A 109 9.14 3.51 -15.12
C LEU A 109 10.58 4.01 -14.97
N ALA A 110 10.88 5.25 -15.39
CA ALA A 110 12.21 5.83 -15.23
C ALA A 110 12.62 5.90 -13.75
N ALA A 111 11.72 6.39 -12.87
CA ALA A 111 11.96 6.44 -11.43
C ALA A 111 12.20 5.04 -10.84
N SER A 112 11.44 4.04 -11.27
CA SER A 112 11.59 2.66 -10.80
C SER A 112 12.87 2.00 -11.29
N VAL A 113 13.30 2.27 -12.52
CA VAL A 113 14.60 1.79 -13.03
C VAL A 113 15.75 2.40 -12.23
N VAL A 114 15.70 3.70 -11.93
CA VAL A 114 16.70 4.36 -11.08
C VAL A 114 16.71 3.74 -9.68
N ALA A 115 15.54 3.58 -9.06
CA ALA A 115 15.43 2.94 -7.74
C ALA A 115 15.97 1.50 -7.76
N PHE A 116 15.68 0.74 -8.82
CA PHE A 116 16.18 -0.62 -9.00
C PHE A 116 17.71 -0.66 -9.08
N PHE A 117 18.33 0.20 -9.89
CA PHE A 117 19.80 0.26 -9.99
C PHE A 117 20.47 0.67 -8.68
N LEU A 118 19.86 1.55 -7.88
CA LEU A 118 20.37 1.90 -6.56
C LEU A 118 20.32 0.75 -5.56
N LEU A 119 19.35 -0.17 -5.72
CA LEU A 119 19.20 -1.37 -4.89
C LEU A 119 19.96 -2.58 -5.44
N LEU A 120 20.28 -2.61 -6.74
CA LEU A 120 20.91 -3.73 -7.43
C LEU A 120 22.17 -4.27 -6.71
N PRO A 121 23.10 -3.44 -6.19
CA PRO A 121 24.29 -3.94 -5.48
C PRO A 121 23.97 -4.69 -4.18
N GLN A 122 22.72 -4.64 -3.71
CA GLN A 122 22.27 -5.16 -2.42
C GLN A 122 21.30 -6.33 -2.57
N LEU A 123 20.83 -6.60 -3.80
CA LEU A 123 19.84 -7.62 -4.12
C LEU A 123 20.52 -8.86 -4.72
N ASP A 124 21.38 -9.56 -3.98
CA ASP A 124 22.14 -10.70 -4.55
C ASP A 124 21.28 -11.94 -4.85
N SER A 125 20.22 -12.21 -4.08
CA SER A 125 19.41 -13.44 -4.23
C SER A 125 17.89 -13.24 -4.31
N MET A 126 17.40 -12.01 -4.08
CA MET A 126 15.97 -11.68 -4.02
C MET A 126 15.55 -10.63 -5.05
N VAL A 127 16.29 -10.50 -6.16
CA VAL A 127 15.97 -9.59 -7.27
C VAL A 127 14.54 -9.82 -7.78
N PHE A 128 14.17 -11.08 -8.01
CA PHE A 128 12.88 -11.44 -8.59
C PHE A 128 11.67 -10.93 -7.78
N PRO A 129 11.55 -11.22 -6.46
CA PRO A 129 10.47 -10.65 -5.65
C PRO A 129 10.39 -9.12 -5.69
N VAL A 130 11.55 -8.44 -5.67
CA VAL A 130 11.60 -6.98 -5.64
C VAL A 130 11.15 -6.39 -6.97
N VAL A 131 11.58 -6.96 -8.09
CA VAL A 131 11.15 -6.53 -9.44
C VAL A 131 9.65 -6.73 -9.62
N ILE A 132 9.12 -7.91 -9.26
CA ILE A 132 7.68 -8.20 -9.39
C ILE A 132 6.84 -7.22 -8.57
N MET A 133 7.24 -6.97 -7.32
CA MET A 133 6.56 -6.00 -6.45
C MET A 133 6.66 -4.58 -7.01
N GLY A 134 7.83 -4.20 -7.54
CA GLY A 134 8.04 -2.89 -8.16
C GLY A 134 7.13 -2.66 -9.37
N ILE A 135 7.03 -3.65 -10.27
CA ILE A 135 6.14 -3.59 -11.43
C ILE A 135 4.68 -3.40 -10.99
N MET A 136 4.21 -4.16 -10.00
CA MET A 136 2.83 -4.04 -9.50
C MET A 136 2.57 -2.67 -8.88
N LEU A 137 3.52 -2.12 -8.13
CA LEU A 137 3.39 -0.79 -7.54
C LEU A 137 3.39 0.32 -8.58
N VAL A 138 4.24 0.23 -9.61
CA VAL A 138 4.24 1.16 -10.75
C VAL A 138 2.91 1.12 -11.47
N GLN A 139 2.42 -0.08 -11.76
CA GLN A 139 1.16 -0.30 -12.45
C GLN A 139 -0.01 0.28 -11.65
N LEU A 140 -0.03 0.09 -10.33
CA LEU A 140 -1.01 0.68 -9.43
C LEU A 140 -0.94 2.22 -9.41
N ALA A 141 0.26 2.79 -9.25
CA ALA A 141 0.46 4.23 -9.22
C ALA A 141 0.12 4.89 -10.55
N TRP A 142 0.39 4.21 -11.66
CA TRP A 142 -0.04 4.65 -12.97
C TRP A 142 -1.56 4.69 -13.07
N ALA A 143 -2.25 3.61 -12.73
CA ALA A 143 -3.72 3.57 -12.77
C ALA A 143 -4.36 4.69 -11.92
N ALA A 144 -3.87 4.91 -10.70
CA ALA A 144 -4.36 5.98 -9.82
C ALA A 144 -4.03 7.38 -10.36
N GLY A 145 -2.85 7.55 -10.96
CA GLY A 145 -2.44 8.83 -11.53
C GLY A 145 -3.20 9.17 -12.82
N GLU A 146 -3.52 8.18 -13.66
CA GLU A 146 -4.41 8.37 -14.82
C GLU A 146 -5.79 8.86 -14.38
N VAL A 147 -6.36 8.27 -13.31
CA VAL A 147 -7.67 8.70 -12.79
C VAL A 147 -7.62 10.16 -12.35
N TRP A 148 -6.53 10.57 -11.70
CA TRP A 148 -6.33 11.95 -11.28
C TRP A 148 -6.10 12.91 -12.45
N LEU A 149 -5.39 12.49 -13.50
CA LEU A 149 -5.18 13.31 -14.70
C LEU A 149 -6.46 13.48 -15.52
N GLN A 150 -7.30 12.44 -15.63
CA GLN A 150 -8.57 12.51 -16.34
C GLN A 150 -9.62 13.32 -15.55
N VAL A 151 -9.70 13.09 -14.25
CA VAL A 151 -10.64 13.79 -13.36
C VAL A 151 -9.86 14.38 -12.19
N PRO A 152 -9.34 15.62 -12.33
CA PRO A 152 -8.57 16.27 -11.28
C PRO A 152 -9.50 16.71 -10.14
N SER A 153 -9.66 15.81 -9.16
CA SER A 153 -10.40 16.04 -7.92
C SER A 153 -9.48 15.84 -6.71
N PHE A 154 -9.87 16.41 -5.57
CA PHE A 154 -9.15 16.21 -4.31
C PHE A 154 -9.14 14.72 -3.90
N ALA A 155 -10.26 14.03 -4.09
CA ALA A 155 -10.42 12.59 -3.95
C ALA A 155 -9.33 11.79 -4.68
N ASN A 156 -9.20 12.04 -5.98
CA ASN A 156 -8.29 11.30 -6.85
C ASN A 156 -6.82 11.64 -6.54
N ALA A 157 -6.53 12.87 -6.11
CA ALA A 157 -5.22 13.26 -5.63
C ALA A 157 -4.82 12.48 -4.36
N LEU A 158 -5.77 12.28 -3.43
CA LEU A 158 -5.55 11.44 -2.25
C LEU A 158 -5.27 9.98 -2.63
N GLY A 159 -6.02 9.43 -3.59
CA GLY A 159 -5.78 8.08 -4.12
C GLY A 159 -4.39 7.94 -4.71
N PHE A 160 -3.99 8.86 -5.60
CA PHE A 160 -2.68 8.85 -6.22
C PHE A 160 -1.55 9.03 -5.19
N SER A 161 -1.65 10.00 -4.28
CA SER A 161 -0.67 10.17 -3.20
C SER A 161 -0.56 8.93 -2.30
N GLY A 162 -1.67 8.24 -2.03
CA GLY A 162 -1.67 6.96 -1.31
C GLY A 162 -0.83 5.89 -2.00
N THR A 163 -0.92 5.78 -3.33
CA THR A 163 -0.08 4.83 -4.10
C THR A 163 1.41 5.21 -4.08
N LEU A 164 1.75 6.50 -4.11
CA LEU A 164 3.14 6.98 -3.99
C LEU A 164 3.71 6.68 -2.60
N VAL A 165 2.92 6.89 -1.54
CA VAL A 165 3.30 6.52 -0.18
C VAL A 165 3.49 5.01 -0.06
N MET A 166 2.70 4.21 -0.78
CA MET A 166 2.87 2.75 -0.82
C MET A 166 4.17 2.33 -1.52
N ILE A 167 4.54 2.99 -2.63
CA ILE A 167 5.85 2.82 -3.28
C ILE A 167 6.98 3.14 -2.29
N TYR A 168 6.87 4.27 -1.59
CA TYR A 168 7.87 4.67 -0.60
C TYR A 168 7.99 3.65 0.54
N SER A 169 6.87 3.13 1.04
CA SER A 169 6.84 2.10 2.08
C SER A 169 7.57 0.82 1.63
N ALA A 170 7.28 0.36 0.40
CA ALA A 170 7.93 -0.82 -0.17
C ALA A 170 9.43 -0.60 -0.41
N LEU A 171 9.82 0.60 -0.87
CA LEU A 171 11.22 0.97 -1.04
C LEU A 171 11.95 1.02 0.31
N ALA A 172 11.34 1.61 1.33
CA ALA A 172 11.88 1.64 2.69
C ALA A 172 12.02 0.23 3.28
N TYR A 173 11.07 -0.68 2.99
CA TYR A 173 11.15 -2.08 3.40
C TYR A 173 12.32 -2.80 2.72
N ALA A 174 12.51 -2.60 1.41
CA ALA A 174 13.65 -3.15 0.69
C ALA A 174 14.98 -2.61 1.26
N ILE A 175 15.11 -1.30 1.46
CA ILE A 175 16.34 -0.71 2.02
C ILE A 175 16.62 -1.24 3.44
N HIS A 176 15.59 -1.38 4.28
CA HIS A 176 15.75 -1.90 5.64
C HIS A 176 16.15 -3.37 5.68
N GLY A 177 15.50 -4.20 4.86
CA GLY A 177 15.77 -5.63 4.78
C GLY A 177 17.15 -5.95 4.19
N TYR A 178 17.66 -5.11 3.28
CA TYR A 178 18.85 -5.44 2.47
C TYR A 178 20.09 -4.56 2.71
N ARG A 179 19.98 -3.32 3.25
CA ARG A 179 21.15 -2.41 3.41
C ARG A 179 21.75 -2.40 4.81
N LYS A 180 20.97 -1.99 5.82
CA LYS A 180 21.37 -1.91 7.24
C LYS A 180 20.12 -1.92 8.12
N PRO A 181 20.11 -2.64 9.26
CA PRO A 181 18.99 -2.57 10.21
C PRO A 181 18.91 -1.17 10.81
N MET A 182 18.06 -0.31 10.23
CA MET A 182 17.73 0.99 10.80
C MET A 182 16.95 0.80 12.10
N LYS A 183 17.39 1.46 13.18
CA LYS A 183 16.80 1.38 14.53
C LYS A 183 15.31 1.76 14.60
N HIS A 184 14.76 2.46 13.60
CA HIS A 184 13.36 2.90 13.53
C HIS A 184 12.64 2.54 12.23
N ALA A 185 13.20 1.65 11.40
CA ALA A 185 12.57 1.32 10.11
C ALA A 185 11.18 0.73 10.24
N TYR A 186 10.88 -0.02 11.30
CA TYR A 186 9.53 -0.53 11.51
C TYR A 186 8.49 0.59 11.60
N VAL A 187 8.85 1.74 12.20
CA VAL A 187 7.98 2.91 12.30
C VAL A 187 7.76 3.54 10.94
N TRP A 188 8.83 3.73 10.17
CA TRP A 188 8.76 4.34 8.84
C TRP A 188 8.03 3.45 7.83
N VAL A 189 8.32 2.15 7.81
CA VAL A 189 7.71 1.19 6.88
C VAL A 189 6.24 0.95 7.23
N SER A 190 5.95 0.55 8.48
CA SER A 190 4.56 0.26 8.87
C SER A 190 3.71 1.53 8.90
N GLY A 191 4.27 2.65 9.36
CA GLY A 191 3.57 3.93 9.37
C GLY A 191 3.19 4.42 7.98
N SER A 192 4.14 4.38 7.02
CA SER A 192 3.84 4.71 5.62
C SER A 192 2.86 3.72 4.98
N TYR A 193 2.93 2.43 5.34
CA TYR A 193 1.97 1.44 4.85
C TYR A 193 0.53 1.75 5.28
N PHE A 194 0.31 2.07 6.56
CA PHE A 194 -1.03 2.47 7.04
C PHE A 194 -1.47 3.79 6.42
N LEU A 195 -0.56 4.75 6.30
CA LEU A 195 -0.86 6.03 5.67
C LEU A 195 -1.29 5.84 4.21
N ALA A 196 -0.63 4.95 3.47
CA ALA A 196 -1.01 4.61 2.10
C ALA A 196 -2.44 4.04 2.03
N HIS A 197 -2.75 3.06 2.89
CA HIS A 197 -4.10 2.48 2.94
C HIS A 197 -5.16 3.51 3.35
N ALA A 198 -4.84 4.36 4.32
CA ALA A 198 -5.69 5.46 4.75
C ALA A 198 -5.96 6.44 3.60
N LEU A 199 -4.95 6.83 2.82
CA LEU A 199 -5.12 7.74 1.68
C LEU A 199 -5.92 7.10 0.54
N ILE A 200 -5.71 5.81 0.26
CA ILE A 200 -6.51 5.07 -0.74
C ILE A 200 -7.98 5.02 -0.31
N VAL A 201 -8.27 4.75 0.97
CA VAL A 201 -9.65 4.78 1.49
C VAL A 201 -10.21 6.20 1.53
N ALA A 202 -9.39 7.22 1.81
CA ALA A 202 -9.82 8.60 1.78
C ALA A 202 -10.31 9.03 0.38
N SER A 203 -9.71 8.46 -0.67
CA SER A 203 -10.05 8.78 -2.06
C SER A 203 -11.47 8.39 -2.50
N ILE A 204 -12.16 7.53 -1.75
CA ILE A 204 -13.56 7.16 -2.02
C ILE A 204 -14.57 7.85 -1.10
N ILE A 205 -14.09 8.59 -0.10
CA ILE A 205 -14.92 9.25 0.92
C ILE A 205 -15.04 10.75 0.63
N TYR A 206 -13.93 11.37 0.25
CA TYR A 206 -13.84 12.79 -0.12
C TYR A 206 -13.87 12.94 -1.63
#